data_AF-A0A2S6I655-F1
#
_entry.id   AF-A0A2S6I655-F1
#
_cell.length_a   1.000
_cell.length_b   1.000
_cell.length_c   1.000
_cell.angle_alpha   90.00
_cell.angle_beta   90.00
_cell.angle_gamma   90.00
#
_symmetry.space_group_name_H-M   'P 1'
#
loop_
_entity.id
_entity.type
_entity.pdbx_description
1 polymer ?
#
loop_
_entity_poly.entity_id
_entity_poly.type
_entity_poly.pdbx_seq_one_letter_code
_entity_poly.pdbx_strand_id
1 'polypeptide(L)'
;MHSKTRTYPYVLSLCLGCLLFTCSGEGAGAQEQHQSPAPAMNVTGQRNIEAGTEWIQKRYDRITRMRAAGQLRCDTLRYACPEAAQRGLFVACYVEEELVIAEHERGPDDHPTLYERYYYDGTELYLAHLTERAGEAANSTAGIDHPIDAIHEAYLYYENGNLIDRLYKDYTLTSETVPPVTDQVPNQRIGRGVRGGLGSEVVRETILGDTVPCE
;
A
#
# COMPACT_ATOMS: atom_id res chain seq x y z
N MET A 1 13.54 -22.31 -1.40
CA MET A 1 13.36 -20.87 -1.10
C MET A 1 14.36 -20.48 -0.03
N HIS A 2 15.38 -19.70 -0.38
CA HIS A 2 16.29 -19.11 0.61
C HIS A 2 15.77 -17.70 0.93
N SER A 3 14.97 -17.60 1.99
CA SER A 3 14.60 -16.30 2.55
C SER A 3 15.83 -15.73 3.24
N LYS A 4 16.45 -14.70 2.67
CA LYS A 4 17.48 -13.91 3.35
C LYS A 4 16.77 -12.96 4.30
N THR A 5 16.54 -13.40 5.54
CA THR A 5 16.10 -12.49 6.61
C THR A 5 17.29 -11.61 7.00
N ARG A 6 17.33 -10.37 6.52
CA ARG A 6 18.25 -9.35 7.03
C ARG A 6 17.56 -8.58 8.16
N THR A 7 18.07 -8.74 9.38
CA THR A 7 17.73 -7.86 10.50
C THR A 7 18.78 -6.75 10.54
N TYR A 8 18.34 -5.50 10.36
CA TYR A 8 19.24 -4.34 10.41
C TYR A 8 19.32 -3.82 11.84
N PRO A 9 20.48 -3.90 12.52
CA PRO A 9 20.69 -3.16 13.75
C PRO A 9 20.76 -1.66 13.41
N TYR A 10 19.96 -0.85 14.12
CA TYR A 10 19.92 0.59 13.98
C TYR A 10 21.32 1.21 14.03
N VAL A 11 21.75 1.84 12.93
CA VAL A 11 22.92 2.72 12.94
C VAL A 11 22.45 4.07 13.42
N LEU A 12 22.63 4.31 14.72
CA LEU A 12 22.41 5.60 15.36
C LEU A 12 23.44 6.60 14.79
N SER A 13 23.05 7.32 13.72
CA SER A 13 23.90 8.35 13.13
C SER A 13 23.85 9.59 14.02
N LEU A 14 24.76 9.66 14.98
CA LEU A 14 25.06 10.87 15.75
C LEU A 14 25.66 11.92 14.80
N CYS A 15 24.80 12.79 14.25
CA CYS A 15 25.23 14.03 13.62
C CYS A 15 25.68 15.03 14.71
N LEU A 16 26.92 14.88 15.16
CA LEU A 16 27.63 15.90 15.91
C LEU A 16 28.41 16.77 14.91
N GLY A 17 27.87 17.95 14.60
CA GLY A 17 28.50 18.87 13.66
C GLY A 17 27.96 20.29 13.82
N CYS A 18 28.52 20.99 14.82
CA CYS A 18 28.45 22.45 14.94
C CYS A 18 28.86 23.12 13.62
N LEU A 19 28.17 24.18 13.21
CA LEU A 19 28.80 25.43 12.77
C LEU A 19 27.77 26.56 12.79
N LEU A 20 28.05 27.50 13.68
CA LEU A 20 27.38 28.79 13.83
C LEU A 20 27.66 29.64 12.59
N PHE A 21 26.61 30.14 11.94
CA PHE A 21 26.72 31.33 11.10
C PHE A 21 25.57 32.28 11.45
N THR A 22 25.91 33.34 12.16
CA THR A 22 25.09 34.53 12.35
C THR A 22 25.29 35.45 11.15
N CYS A 23 24.22 35.93 10.52
CA CYS A 23 24.18 37.30 10.01
C CYS A 23 22.74 37.74 9.73
N SER A 24 22.41 38.92 10.26
CA SER A 24 21.17 39.67 10.16
C SER A 24 20.84 40.11 8.75
N GLY A 25 19.54 40.23 8.45
CA GLY A 25 19.04 40.86 7.24
C GLY A 25 17.54 41.12 7.31
N GLU A 26 17.19 42.31 7.78
CA GLU A 26 15.86 42.91 7.81
C GLU A 26 15.16 42.87 6.44
N GLY A 27 13.87 42.55 6.42
CA GLY A 27 13.05 42.56 5.21
C GLY A 27 11.61 42.15 5.47
N ALA A 28 10.86 42.98 6.19
CA ALA A 28 9.41 42.85 6.33
C ALA A 28 8.73 43.14 4.98
N GLY A 29 8.41 42.08 4.23
CA GLY A 29 7.55 42.11 3.06
C GLY A 29 6.41 41.12 3.25
N ALA A 30 5.26 41.60 3.70
CA ALA A 30 4.03 40.83 3.69
C ALA A 30 3.60 40.61 2.23
N GLN A 31 3.92 39.43 1.68
CA GLN A 31 3.28 38.95 0.47
C GLN A 31 2.09 38.08 0.87
N GLU A 32 0.88 38.59 0.64
CA GLU A 32 -0.32 37.77 0.53
C GLU A 32 -0.08 36.72 -0.55
N GLN A 33 0.24 35.49 -0.13
CA GLN A 33 0.17 34.33 -1.00
C GLN A 33 -1.29 34.10 -1.33
N HIS A 34 -1.72 34.64 -2.47
CA HIS A 34 -2.86 34.12 -3.22
C HIS A 34 -2.57 32.65 -3.52
N GLN A 35 -3.05 31.75 -2.65
CA GLN A 35 -3.15 30.34 -2.95
C GLN A 35 -4.09 30.21 -4.16
N SER A 36 -3.50 30.06 -5.35
CA SER A 36 -4.23 29.55 -6.50
C SER A 36 -4.89 28.24 -6.05
N PRO A 37 -6.23 28.13 -6.12
CA PRO A 37 -6.89 26.87 -5.79
C PRO A 37 -6.30 25.80 -6.70
N ALA A 38 -5.85 24.70 -6.09
CA ALA A 38 -5.44 23.52 -6.82
C ALA A 38 -6.53 23.20 -7.85
N PRO A 39 -6.19 22.90 -9.12
CA PRO A 39 -7.18 22.59 -10.12
C PRO A 39 -8.03 21.44 -9.59
N ALA A 40 -9.31 21.71 -9.41
CA ALA A 40 -10.29 20.70 -9.06
C ALA A 40 -10.23 19.64 -10.17
N MET A 41 -9.64 18.49 -9.88
CA MET A 41 -9.77 17.30 -10.71
C MET A 41 -11.24 16.90 -10.69
N ASN A 42 -11.99 17.48 -11.62
CA ASN A 42 -13.32 17.01 -11.99
C ASN A 42 -13.15 15.64 -12.66
N VAL A 43 -13.06 14.60 -11.83
CA VAL A 43 -13.21 13.20 -12.25
C VAL A 43 -14.70 12.94 -12.41
N THR A 44 -15.32 13.60 -13.38
CA THR A 44 -16.69 13.35 -13.83
C THR A 44 -16.63 12.88 -15.26
N GLY A 45 -16.74 11.57 -15.45
CA GLY A 45 -16.90 10.97 -16.75
C GLY A 45 -16.66 9.47 -16.67
N GLN A 46 -17.74 8.69 -16.60
CA GLN A 46 -17.73 7.26 -16.93
C GLN A 46 -16.89 7.06 -18.20
N ARG A 47 -15.68 6.52 -18.08
CA ARG A 47 -15.00 5.88 -19.21
C ARG A 47 -15.54 4.46 -19.30
N ASN A 48 -15.76 3.97 -20.51
CA ASN A 48 -16.09 2.57 -20.74
C ASN A 48 -14.84 1.73 -20.48
N ILE A 49 -14.89 0.90 -19.44
CA ILE A 49 -13.71 0.29 -18.79
C ILE A 49 -13.48 -1.18 -19.18
N GLU A 50 -14.39 -1.74 -19.99
CA GLU A 50 -14.35 -3.16 -20.36
C GLU A 50 -13.33 -3.49 -21.46
N ALA A 51 -12.91 -2.51 -22.27
CA ALA A 51 -11.98 -2.75 -23.37
C ALA A 51 -10.48 -2.65 -23.00
N GLY A 52 -10.15 -2.10 -21.82
CA GLY A 52 -8.76 -1.77 -21.45
C GLY A 52 -8.11 -2.67 -20.40
N THR A 53 -8.89 -3.39 -19.59
CA THR A 53 -8.36 -4.15 -18.44
C THR A 53 -8.03 -5.60 -18.74
N GLU A 54 -8.36 -6.13 -19.92
CA GLU A 54 -8.15 -7.54 -20.25
C GLU A 54 -6.67 -7.95 -20.18
N TRP A 55 -5.77 -7.10 -20.70
CA TRP A 55 -4.34 -7.38 -20.65
C TRP A 55 -3.80 -7.31 -19.21
N ILE A 56 -4.30 -6.37 -18.40
CA ILE A 56 -3.97 -6.25 -16.97
C ILE A 56 -4.38 -7.53 -16.24
N GLN A 57 -5.60 -8.02 -16.47
CA GLN A 57 -6.09 -9.25 -15.84
C GLN A 57 -5.23 -10.46 -16.24
N LYS A 58 -4.92 -10.63 -17.53
CA LYS A 58 -4.03 -11.71 -18.00
C LYS A 58 -2.65 -11.64 -17.35
N ARG A 59 -2.08 -10.44 -17.22
CA ARG A 59 -0.77 -10.23 -16.59
C ARG A 59 -0.82 -10.56 -15.10
N TYR A 60 -1.84 -10.06 -14.39
CA TYR A 60 -2.11 -10.37 -12.99
C TYR A 60 -2.26 -11.88 -12.74
N ASP A 61 -3.06 -12.58 -13.54
CA ASP A 61 -3.28 -14.03 -13.40
C ASP A 61 -2.00 -14.83 -13.65
N ARG A 62 -1.17 -14.39 -14.61
CA ARG A 62 0.16 -14.98 -14.85
C ARG A 62 1.05 -14.81 -13.62
N ILE A 63 1.21 -13.58 -13.13
CA ILE A 63 2.07 -13.28 -11.99
C ILE A 63 1.60 -14.00 -10.72
N THR A 64 0.29 -14.04 -10.46
CA THR A 64 -0.30 -14.77 -9.33
C THR A 64 0.00 -16.27 -9.40
N ARG A 65 -0.14 -16.89 -10.58
CA ARG A 65 0.23 -18.30 -10.78
C ARG A 65 1.73 -18.54 -10.60
N MET A 66 2.58 -17.67 -11.13
CA MET A 66 4.03 -17.76 -10.95
C MET A 66 4.42 -17.68 -9.48
N ARG A 67 3.79 -16.76 -8.72
CA ARG A 67 3.99 -16.64 -7.27
C ARG A 67 3.56 -17.91 -6.54
N ALA A 68 2.36 -18.41 -6.83
CA ALA A 68 1.84 -19.63 -6.21
C ALA A 68 2.71 -20.87 -6.53
N ALA A 69 3.31 -20.92 -7.72
CA ALA A 69 4.24 -21.96 -8.12
C ALA A 69 5.67 -21.78 -7.58
N GLY A 70 5.96 -20.72 -6.80
CA GLY A 70 7.29 -20.41 -6.27
C GLY A 70 8.32 -20.02 -7.34
N GLN A 71 7.86 -19.53 -8.49
CA GLN A 71 8.72 -19.15 -9.63
C GLN A 71 9.27 -17.73 -9.52
N LEU A 72 8.75 -16.92 -8.59
CA LEU A 72 9.26 -15.58 -8.33
C LEU A 72 10.37 -15.63 -7.27
N ARG A 73 11.46 -14.88 -7.51
CA ARG A 73 12.44 -14.59 -6.47
C ARG A 73 11.87 -13.48 -5.61
N CYS A 74 11.61 -13.72 -4.32
CA CYS A 74 11.10 -12.69 -3.43
C CYS A 74 12.07 -12.39 -2.29
N ASP A 75 12.34 -11.10 -2.07
CA ASP A 75 13.12 -10.58 -0.95
C ASP A 75 12.16 -9.89 0.03
N THR A 76 12.49 -9.94 1.33
CA THR A 76 11.65 -9.37 2.38
C THR A 76 12.48 -8.50 3.32
N LEU A 77 12.03 -7.26 3.50
CA LEU A 77 12.59 -6.29 4.45
C LEU A 77 11.58 -6.11 5.59
N ARG A 78 11.93 -6.55 6.80
CA ARG A 78 11.09 -6.40 7.99
C ARG A 78 11.51 -5.17 8.79
N TYR A 79 10.55 -4.48 9.37
CA TYR A 79 10.80 -3.33 10.24
C TYR A 79 9.93 -3.33 11.48
N ALA A 80 10.45 -2.72 12.54
CA ALA A 80 9.74 -2.48 13.78
C ALA A 80 10.20 -1.14 14.32
N CYS A 81 9.34 -0.12 14.24
CA CYS A 81 9.68 1.21 14.72
C CYS A 81 9.59 1.21 16.26
N PRO A 82 10.60 1.68 17.01
CA PRO A 82 10.57 1.61 18.47
C PRO A 82 9.58 2.60 19.11
N GLU A 83 9.36 3.75 18.46
CA GLU A 83 8.56 4.85 18.99
C GLU A 83 7.10 4.81 18.56
N ALA A 84 6.82 4.26 17.38
CA ALA A 84 5.47 3.94 16.94
C ALA A 84 5.21 2.47 17.24
N ALA A 85 4.06 2.08 17.79
CA ALA A 85 3.67 0.67 17.96
C ALA A 85 3.41 -0.06 16.62
N GLN A 86 4.13 0.35 15.56
CA GLN A 86 4.00 -0.09 14.19
C GLN A 86 5.20 -0.96 13.82
N ARG A 87 4.86 -2.11 13.27
CA ARG A 87 5.77 -3.04 12.61
C ARG A 87 5.17 -3.41 11.27
N GLY A 88 6.01 -3.95 10.41
CA GLY A 88 5.58 -4.31 9.08
C GLY A 88 6.69 -4.95 8.28
N LEU A 89 6.39 -5.16 7.01
CA LEU A 89 7.37 -5.67 6.08
C LEU A 89 7.11 -5.12 4.69
N PHE A 90 8.18 -5.13 3.90
CA PHE A 90 8.14 -4.91 2.48
C PHE A 90 8.55 -6.20 1.78
N VAL A 91 7.87 -6.53 0.68
CA VAL A 91 8.24 -7.67 -0.17
C VAL A 91 8.47 -7.17 -1.59
N ALA A 92 9.62 -7.47 -2.17
CA ALA A 92 9.78 -7.36 -3.62
C ALA A 92 9.86 -8.75 -4.22
N CYS A 93 9.09 -8.98 -5.27
CA CYS A 93 9.20 -10.19 -6.07
C CYS A 93 9.64 -9.85 -7.49
N TYR A 94 10.52 -10.70 -8.01
CA TYR A 94 11.17 -10.53 -9.30
C TYR A 94 10.90 -11.73 -10.22
N VAL A 95 10.77 -11.45 -11.51
CA VAL A 95 10.96 -12.43 -12.58
C VAL A 95 12.33 -12.15 -13.17
N GLU A 96 13.26 -13.10 -13.04
CA GLU A 96 14.67 -12.86 -13.35
C GLU A 96 15.20 -11.69 -12.49
N GLU A 97 15.48 -10.54 -13.11
CA GLU A 97 15.91 -9.31 -12.42
C GLU A 97 14.87 -8.17 -12.51
N GLU A 98 13.71 -8.42 -13.13
CA GLU A 98 12.65 -7.42 -13.26
C GLU A 98 11.70 -7.47 -12.06
N LEU A 99 11.50 -6.32 -11.41
CA LEU A 99 10.53 -6.17 -10.33
C LEU A 99 9.11 -6.32 -10.91
N VAL A 100 8.36 -7.30 -10.42
CA VAL A 100 6.98 -7.54 -10.86
C VAL A 100 5.94 -7.30 -9.76
N ILE A 101 6.35 -7.37 -8.49
CA ILE A 101 5.49 -7.08 -7.35
C ILE A 101 6.29 -6.30 -6.31
N ALA A 102 5.71 -5.21 -5.79
CA ALA A 102 6.15 -4.55 -4.58
C ALA A 102 5.01 -4.57 -3.55
N GLU A 103 5.27 -5.02 -2.33
CA GLU A 103 4.28 -5.15 -1.26
C GLU A 103 4.72 -4.38 -0.03
N HIS A 104 3.73 -3.86 0.69
CA HIS A 104 3.89 -3.33 2.03
C HIS A 104 2.76 -3.84 2.92
N GLU A 105 3.13 -4.45 4.04
CA GLU A 105 2.20 -4.87 5.07
C GLU A 105 2.50 -4.09 6.34
N ARG A 106 1.46 -3.50 6.95
CA ARG A 106 1.57 -2.71 8.18
C ARG A 106 0.54 -3.14 9.21
N GLY A 107 1.01 -3.39 10.42
CA GLY A 107 0.20 -3.70 11.59
C GLY A 107 0.88 -4.70 12.51
N PRO A 108 0.18 -5.19 13.55
CA PRO A 108 0.65 -6.31 14.36
C PRO A 108 1.05 -7.53 13.51
N ASP A 109 2.12 -8.23 13.88
CA ASP A 109 2.64 -9.42 13.18
C ASP A 109 1.58 -10.51 12.95
N ASP A 110 0.53 -10.55 13.78
CA ASP A 110 -0.58 -11.51 13.70
C ASP A 110 -1.89 -10.92 13.15
N HIS A 111 -1.98 -9.60 12.96
CA HIS A 111 -3.19 -8.91 12.50
C HIS A 111 -2.85 -7.64 11.69
N PRO A 112 -2.33 -7.75 10.45
CA PRO A 112 -1.99 -6.55 9.69
C PRO A 112 -3.25 -5.76 9.33
N THR A 113 -3.16 -4.46 9.55
CA THR A 113 -4.27 -3.50 9.38
C THR A 113 -4.31 -2.91 7.97
N LEU A 114 -3.20 -3.02 7.24
CA LEU A 114 -3.05 -2.47 5.90
C LEU A 114 -2.14 -3.39 5.08
N TYR A 115 -2.57 -3.66 3.85
CA TYR A 115 -1.79 -4.34 2.83
C TYR A 115 -1.84 -3.52 1.55
N GLU A 116 -0.68 -3.26 0.97
CA GLU A 116 -0.54 -2.62 -0.32
C GLU A 116 0.25 -3.54 -1.23
N ARG A 117 -0.28 -3.84 -2.41
CA ARG A 117 0.40 -4.66 -3.41
C ARG A 117 0.35 -3.98 -4.75
N TYR A 118 1.52 -3.73 -5.31
CA TYR A 118 1.72 -3.01 -6.56
C TYR A 118 2.33 -3.95 -7.60
N TYR A 119 1.76 -3.98 -8.79
CA TYR A 119 2.21 -4.84 -9.88
C TYR A 119 2.77 -4.00 -11.04
N TYR A 120 3.94 -4.43 -11.52
CA TYR A 120 4.71 -3.68 -12.51
C TYR A 120 4.95 -4.48 -13.79
N ASP A 121 4.97 -3.78 -14.92
CA ASP A 121 5.52 -4.27 -16.19
C ASP A 121 6.69 -3.36 -16.59
N GLY A 122 7.91 -3.85 -16.42
CA GLY A 122 9.10 -3.01 -16.41
C GLY A 122 9.05 -1.98 -15.28
N THR A 123 8.97 -0.69 -15.62
CA THR A 123 8.90 0.41 -14.63
C THR A 123 7.49 0.93 -14.39
N GLU A 124 6.52 0.48 -15.20
CA GLU A 124 5.15 1.01 -15.19
C GLU A 124 4.27 0.21 -14.23
N LEU A 125 3.59 0.92 -13.33
CA LEU A 125 2.52 0.35 -12.52
C LEU A 125 1.31 0.09 -13.41
N TYR A 126 0.78 -1.14 -13.38
CA TYR A 126 -0.45 -1.49 -14.12
C TYR A 126 -1.61 -1.89 -13.20
N LEU A 127 -1.33 -2.30 -11.96
CA LEU A 127 -2.36 -2.65 -10.98
C LEU A 127 -1.88 -2.37 -9.55
N ALA A 128 -2.74 -1.77 -8.74
CA ALA A 128 -2.60 -1.76 -7.30
C ALA A 128 -3.77 -2.55 -6.66
N HIS A 129 -3.45 -3.48 -5.76
CA HIS A 129 -4.40 -4.16 -4.90
C HIS A 129 -4.14 -3.71 -3.46
N LEU A 130 -5.10 -2.97 -2.91
CA LEU A 130 -5.01 -2.40 -1.57
C LEU A 130 -6.04 -3.09 -0.68
N THR A 131 -5.68 -3.36 0.57
CA THR A 131 -6.58 -3.89 1.59
C THR A 131 -6.38 -3.15 2.90
N GLU A 132 -7.45 -2.67 3.50
CA GLU A 132 -7.49 -2.09 4.85
C GLU A 132 -8.41 -2.94 5.73
N ARG A 133 -7.94 -3.25 6.93
CA ARG A 133 -8.72 -3.91 7.97
C ARG A 133 -8.86 -2.96 9.15
N ALA A 134 -10.10 -2.62 9.48
CA ALA A 134 -10.44 -1.84 10.66
C ALA A 134 -11.24 -2.72 11.63
N GLY A 135 -10.70 -2.92 12.83
CA GLY A 135 -11.46 -3.53 13.91
C GLY A 135 -12.55 -2.56 14.38
N GLU A 136 -13.80 -2.94 14.27
CA GLU A 136 -14.92 -2.22 14.86
C GLU A 136 -15.22 -2.81 16.24
N ALA A 137 -15.44 -1.94 17.22
CA ALA A 137 -15.97 -2.37 18.51
C ALA A 137 -17.36 -2.96 18.28
N ALA A 138 -17.58 -4.20 18.74
CA ALA A 138 -18.89 -4.82 18.65
C ALA A 138 -19.90 -3.96 19.42
N ASN A 139 -20.99 -3.54 18.75
CA ASN A 139 -22.13 -2.96 19.45
C ASN A 139 -22.88 -4.08 20.19
N SER A 140 -22.43 -4.46 21.39
CA SER A 140 -23.08 -5.51 22.17
C SER A 140 -24.33 -5.01 22.88
N THR A 141 -25.46 -5.05 22.18
CA THR A 141 -26.79 -5.07 22.83
C THR A 141 -27.15 -6.45 23.41
N ALA A 142 -26.39 -7.50 23.10
CA ALA A 142 -26.70 -8.90 23.44
C ALA A 142 -25.63 -9.64 24.27
N GLY A 143 -24.59 -8.96 24.76
CA GLY A 143 -23.60 -9.56 25.68
C GLY A 143 -22.63 -10.58 25.05
N ILE A 144 -22.51 -10.61 23.72
CA ILE A 144 -21.51 -11.40 23.01
C ILE A 144 -20.62 -10.42 22.22
N ASP A 145 -19.41 -10.15 22.74
CA ASP A 145 -18.39 -9.32 22.08
C ASP A 145 -17.52 -10.21 21.18
N HIS A 146 -17.96 -10.40 19.93
CA HIS A 146 -17.10 -10.93 18.89
C HIS A 146 -16.51 -9.76 18.10
N PRO A 147 -15.18 -9.65 17.94
CA PRO A 147 -14.59 -8.61 17.13
C PRO A 147 -15.13 -8.71 15.69
N ILE A 148 -15.60 -7.58 15.17
CA ILE A 148 -16.05 -7.45 13.79
C ILE A 148 -14.95 -6.68 13.07
N ASP A 149 -14.28 -7.33 12.12
CA ASP A 149 -13.31 -6.68 11.27
C ASP A 149 -14.00 -6.18 10.00
N ALA A 150 -14.08 -4.87 9.82
CA ALA A 150 -14.44 -4.28 8.54
C ALA A 150 -13.23 -4.38 7.60
N ILE A 151 -13.44 -4.97 6.42
CA ILE A 151 -12.43 -5.10 5.37
C ILE A 151 -12.86 -4.27 4.17
N HIS A 152 -11.92 -3.44 3.72
CA HIS A 152 -12.03 -2.62 2.52
C HIS A 152 -10.92 -3.01 1.55
N GLU A 153 -11.28 -3.40 0.34
CA GLU A 153 -10.33 -3.64 -0.74
C GLU A 153 -10.56 -2.69 -1.91
N ALA A 154 -9.47 -2.32 -2.58
CA ALA A 154 -9.49 -1.58 -3.83
C ALA A 154 -8.53 -2.20 -4.84
N TYR A 155 -9.03 -2.45 -6.04
CA TYR A 155 -8.24 -2.76 -7.24
C TYR A 155 -8.21 -1.51 -8.12
N LEU A 156 -7.03 -0.96 -8.34
CA LEU A 156 -6.79 0.25 -9.11
C LEU A 156 -6.01 -0.11 -10.37
N TYR A 157 -6.60 0.10 -11.54
CA TYR A 157 -6.05 -0.32 -12.82
C TYR A 157 -5.42 0.89 -13.52
N TYR A 158 -4.18 0.75 -13.99
CA TYR A 158 -3.41 1.83 -14.58
C TYR A 158 -2.95 1.51 -15.99
N GLU A 159 -2.90 2.53 -16.85
CA GLU A 159 -2.34 2.46 -18.20
C GLU A 159 -1.58 3.76 -18.51
N ASN A 160 -0.29 3.63 -18.89
CA ASN A 160 0.61 4.77 -19.11
C ASN A 160 0.60 5.76 -17.92
N GLY A 161 0.61 5.23 -16.69
CA GLY A 161 0.55 6.02 -15.45
C GLY A 161 -0.82 6.63 -15.12
N ASN A 162 -1.83 6.50 -15.98
CA ASN A 162 -3.17 7.03 -15.75
C ASN A 162 -4.07 5.96 -15.12
N LEU A 163 -4.83 6.34 -14.10
CA LEU A 163 -5.88 5.49 -13.54
C LEU A 163 -7.03 5.34 -14.55
N ILE A 164 -7.30 4.10 -14.99
CA ILE A 164 -8.33 3.80 -15.98
C ILE A 164 -9.57 3.11 -15.39
N ASP A 165 -9.42 2.30 -14.33
CA ASP A 165 -10.52 1.61 -13.64
C ASP A 165 -10.28 1.51 -12.13
N ARG A 166 -11.38 1.29 -11.39
CA ARG A 166 -11.39 1.01 -9.96
C ARG A 166 -12.50 0.00 -9.64
N LEU A 167 -12.14 -1.05 -8.91
CA LEU A 167 -13.09 -2.00 -8.34
C LEU A 167 -12.89 -2.09 -6.83
N TYR A 168 -13.99 -2.27 -6.10
CA TYR A 168 -14.02 -2.27 -4.64
C TYR A 168 -14.65 -3.55 -4.11
N LYS A 169 -14.19 -3.99 -2.94
CA LYS A 169 -14.89 -4.98 -2.12
C LYS A 169 -14.96 -4.45 -0.70
N ASP A 170 -16.16 -4.38 -0.16
CA ASP A 170 -16.41 -3.99 1.23
C ASP A 170 -17.17 -5.12 1.90
N TYR A 171 -16.61 -5.70 2.96
CA TYR A 171 -17.24 -6.81 3.69
C TYR A 171 -16.76 -6.86 5.14
N THR A 172 -17.45 -7.63 5.97
CA THR A 172 -17.11 -7.80 7.39
C THR A 172 -16.73 -9.23 7.68
N LEU A 173 -15.71 -9.44 8.51
CA LEU A 173 -15.42 -10.74 9.11
C LEU A 173 -15.88 -10.73 10.57
N THR A 174 -16.55 -11.80 10.98
CA THR A 174 -16.78 -12.09 12.40
C THR A 174 -15.97 -13.31 12.81
N SER A 175 -15.65 -13.45 14.09
CA SER A 175 -14.90 -14.60 14.60
C SER A 175 -15.58 -15.96 14.39
N GLU A 176 -16.90 -15.95 14.13
CA GLU A 176 -17.70 -17.15 13.88
C GLU A 176 -17.78 -17.51 12.39
N THR A 177 -17.41 -16.58 11.50
CA THR A 177 -17.43 -16.81 10.05
C THR A 177 -16.09 -17.32 9.56
N VAL A 178 -16.10 -18.41 8.80
CA VAL A 178 -14.97 -18.75 7.94
C VAL A 178 -14.78 -17.56 7.00
N PRO A 179 -13.58 -16.93 6.95
CA PRO A 179 -13.35 -15.83 6.05
C PRO A 179 -13.76 -16.25 4.64
N PRO A 180 -14.64 -15.50 3.95
CA PRO A 180 -14.96 -15.82 2.58
C PRO A 180 -13.65 -15.88 1.81
N VAL A 181 -13.53 -16.88 0.93
CA VAL A 181 -12.45 -16.84 -0.07
C VAL A 181 -12.62 -15.51 -0.76
N THR A 182 -11.59 -14.67 -0.79
CA THR A 182 -11.67 -13.27 -1.25
C THR A 182 -12.30 -13.15 -2.65
N ASP A 183 -12.20 -14.19 -3.47
CA ASP A 183 -12.80 -14.31 -4.80
C ASP A 183 -14.33 -14.52 -4.81
N GLN A 184 -14.94 -14.82 -3.66
CA GLN A 184 -16.39 -14.97 -3.50
C GLN A 184 -17.11 -13.64 -3.24
N VAL A 185 -16.37 -12.62 -2.78
CA VAL A 185 -16.93 -11.27 -2.60
C VAL A 185 -16.89 -10.57 -3.95
N PRO A 186 -18.04 -10.24 -4.56
CA PRO A 186 -18.09 -9.65 -5.89
C PRO A 186 -17.51 -8.24 -5.88
N ASN A 187 -16.76 -7.91 -6.93
CA ASN A 187 -16.27 -6.56 -7.19
C ASN A 187 -17.43 -5.59 -7.45
N GLN A 188 -17.34 -4.40 -6.88
CA GLN A 188 -18.29 -3.30 -7.06
C GLN A 188 -17.61 -2.08 -7.68
N ARG A 189 -18.34 -1.28 -8.45
CA ARG A 189 -17.82 -0.02 -9.05
C ARG A 189 -17.74 1.13 -8.05
N ILE A 190 -18.41 0.99 -6.91
CA ILE A 190 -18.47 1.99 -5.83
C ILE A 190 -18.21 1.24 -4.52
N GLY A 191 -17.41 1.83 -3.65
CA GLY A 191 -17.10 1.28 -2.33
C GLY A 191 -16.36 2.31 -1.47
N ARG A 192 -16.09 1.98 -0.21
CA ARG A 192 -15.33 2.84 0.69
C ARG A 192 -13.87 2.95 0.27
N GLY A 193 -13.32 1.84 -0.24
CA GLY A 193 -11.92 1.72 -0.63
C GLY A 193 -10.97 1.84 0.57
N VAL A 194 -9.68 1.84 0.27
CA VAL A 194 -8.60 1.94 1.25
C VAL A 194 -8.21 3.41 1.38
N ARG A 195 -8.16 3.91 2.62
CA ARG A 195 -7.85 5.33 2.91
C ARG A 195 -6.40 5.57 3.28
N GLY A 196 -5.72 4.55 3.81
CA GLY A 196 -4.28 4.58 4.09
C GLY A 196 -3.42 4.01 2.97
N GLY A 197 -2.11 4.18 3.12
CA GLY A 197 -1.11 3.66 2.19
C GLY A 197 0.13 4.53 2.13
N LEU A 198 1.27 3.93 1.84
CA LEU A 198 2.48 4.66 1.45
C LEU A 198 2.44 5.05 -0.03
N GLY A 199 1.72 4.29 -0.85
CA GLY A 199 1.71 4.48 -2.31
C GLY A 199 2.83 3.70 -3.01
N SER A 200 2.64 3.44 -4.30
CA SER A 200 3.52 2.57 -5.09
C SER A 200 4.96 3.06 -5.19
N GLU A 201 5.16 4.38 -5.26
CA GLU A 201 6.49 4.98 -5.40
C GLU A 201 7.30 4.80 -4.11
N VAL A 202 6.74 5.19 -2.97
CA VAL A 202 7.39 5.06 -1.65
C VAL A 202 7.69 3.60 -1.33
N VAL A 203 6.75 2.68 -1.60
CA VAL A 203 6.97 1.24 -1.38
C VAL A 203 8.11 0.73 -2.27
N ARG A 204 8.13 1.09 -3.55
CA ARG A 204 9.19 0.69 -4.48
C ARG A 204 10.56 1.25 -4.05
N GLU A 205 10.63 2.53 -3.72
CA GLU A 205 11.87 3.19 -3.30
C GLU A 205 12.42 2.60 -2.00
N THR A 206 11.55 2.34 -1.01
CA THR A 206 11.92 1.72 0.26
C THR A 206 12.57 0.36 0.03
N ILE A 207 11.99 -0.46 -0.86
CA ILE A 207 12.55 -1.78 -1.19
C ILE A 207 13.87 -1.65 -1.94
N LEU A 208 13.96 -0.78 -2.94
CA LEU A 208 15.18 -0.65 -3.75
C LEU A 208 16.32 0.04 -3.00
N GLY A 209 16.00 0.91 -2.04
CA GLY A 209 16.94 1.67 -1.23
C GLY A 209 17.28 1.02 0.12
N ASP A 210 16.66 -0.11 0.47
CA ASP A 210 16.82 -0.80 1.76
C ASP A 210 16.65 0.13 2.99
N THR A 211 15.81 1.18 2.88
CA THR A 211 15.67 2.22 3.92
C THR A 211 14.21 2.38 4.31
N VAL A 212 13.91 2.17 5.60
CA VAL A 212 12.54 2.26 6.12
C VAL A 212 12.32 3.60 6.82
N PRO A 213 11.32 4.39 6.41
CA PRO A 213 10.92 5.58 7.14
C PRO A 213 10.17 5.15 8.42
N CYS A 214 10.81 5.29 9.57
CA CYS A 214 10.13 5.31 10.86
C CYS A 214 9.88 6.78 11.22
N GLU A 215 8.75 7.33 10.78
CA GLU A 215 8.27 8.66 11.14
C GLU A 215 6.94 8.58 11.89
#